data_AF-A0A0G4LD01-F1
#
_entry.id   AF-A0A0G4LD01-F1
#
_cell.length_a   1.000
_cell.length_b   1.000
_cell.length_c   1.000
_cell.angle_alpha   90.00
_cell.angle_beta   90.00
_cell.angle_gamma   90.00
#
_symmetry.space_group_name_H-M   'P 1'
#
loop_
_entity.id
_entity.type
_entity.pdbx_description
1 polymer ?
#
loop_
_entity_poly.entity_id
_entity_poly.type
_entity_poly.pdbx_seq_one_letter_code
_entity_poly.pdbx_strand_id
1 'polypeptide(L)'
;MNQLLCLLLAATPAANAMAAYIAFLPQEIAALVATDDCQLPDEFSIQNFVAESADGGKTLDSFEFGFLDDSTTVDTSCLFNSTSKAVNNDGRTPRYSCKDARVNFIWQNGSLTLIEGACAGEDGAADYEASGTAPVAITCTGGNGTTANNATATAASNCKADSADIQAKFFSIQPAPPKFNKTFLARLCEQAERYNEMVGYMKEVAKLGGELTVDERNLLSVAYKNVVGTRRASWRIISSIEQKEESKGSDKHVGTIREYRNKIETELEQVCQDVLDVLDESLIPNAQTGESKVFYHKMKGDYHRYLAEFASGDKRKGAATAAHEAYKSATDVAQTELTPTHPIRLGLALNFSVFYYEILNSPDRACHLAKQAFDDAIAELDSLSEESYRDSTLIMQLLRDNLTLWTSSDSGEAEGAPTGQADAVEEKKEEPKADAPAPAPAAEEPKAEEPAPAAP
;
A
#
# COMPACT_ATOMS: atom_id res chain seq x y z
N MET A 1 50.77 -2.38 5.45
CA MET A 1 51.08 -3.15 4.22
C MET A 1 49.77 -3.84 3.83
N ASN A 2 48.84 -3.06 3.28
CA ASN A 2 48.62 -2.81 1.85
C ASN A 2 47.56 -3.79 1.34
N GLN A 3 46.32 -3.31 1.15
CA GLN A 3 45.81 -2.72 -0.12
C GLN A 3 45.54 -3.85 -1.12
N LEU A 4 44.44 -3.95 -1.88
CA LEU A 4 43.38 -3.04 -2.28
C LEU A 4 42.36 -3.99 -2.93
N LEU A 5 41.10 -4.06 -2.49
CA LEU A 5 40.06 -4.70 -3.31
C LEU A 5 39.45 -3.57 -4.15
N CYS A 6 39.96 -3.44 -5.37
CA CYS A 6 39.57 -2.41 -6.33
C CYS A 6 38.07 -2.47 -6.63
N LEU A 7 37.43 -1.31 -6.47
CA LEU A 7 36.29 -0.91 -7.29
C LEU A 7 36.61 -1.12 -8.77
N LEU A 8 35.78 -1.90 -9.45
CA LEU A 8 35.56 -1.75 -10.88
C LEU A 8 34.07 -1.60 -11.10
N LEU A 9 33.68 -0.33 -11.28
CA LEU A 9 32.44 0.07 -11.92
C LEU A 9 32.31 -0.66 -13.27
N ALA A 10 31.40 -1.63 -13.33
CA ALA A 10 30.79 -2.02 -14.59
C ALA A 10 29.50 -1.21 -14.74
N ALA A 11 29.65 0.00 -15.25
CA ALA A 11 28.55 0.74 -15.82
C ALA A 11 28.21 0.10 -17.18
N THR A 12 27.13 -0.67 -17.22
CA THR A 12 26.41 -1.06 -18.45
C THR A 12 24.90 -1.02 -18.18
N PRO A 13 24.09 -0.77 -19.22
CA PRO A 13 23.21 0.38 -19.25
C PRO A 13 21.90 0.17 -18.49
N ALA A 14 21.66 1.03 -17.51
CA ALA A 14 20.36 1.30 -16.90
C ALA A 14 19.40 1.99 -17.88
N ALA A 15 19.26 1.46 -19.10
CA ALA A 15 18.37 1.98 -20.13
C ALA A 15 17.22 1.01 -20.49
N ASN A 16 17.30 -0.27 -20.11
CA ASN A 16 16.26 -1.27 -20.43
C ASN A 16 15.47 -1.79 -19.22
N ALA A 17 15.72 -1.30 -18.00
CA ALA A 17 14.90 -1.61 -16.82
C ALA A 17 13.82 -0.55 -16.54
N MET A 18 13.87 0.61 -17.21
CA MET A 18 12.85 1.67 -17.13
C MET A 18 11.71 1.48 -18.15
N ALA A 19 11.84 0.54 -19.09
CA ALA A 19 10.87 0.30 -20.16
C ALA A 19 9.77 -0.73 -19.80
N ALA A 20 9.85 -1.36 -18.62
CA ALA A 20 8.82 -2.28 -18.12
C ALA A 20 7.81 -1.63 -17.16
N TYR A 21 8.03 -0.36 -16.79
CA TYR A 21 7.02 0.51 -16.19
C TYR A 21 6.40 1.37 -17.30
N ILE A 22 5.85 0.75 -18.34
CA ILE A 22 4.82 1.43 -19.12
C ILE A 22 3.62 1.48 -18.17
N ALA A 23 3.52 2.61 -17.48
CA ALA A 23 2.47 2.92 -16.55
C ALA A 23 1.13 2.68 -17.25
N PHE A 24 0.46 1.60 -16.89
CA PHE A 24 -0.97 1.48 -17.00
C PHE A 24 -1.58 2.43 -15.95
N LEU A 25 -2.83 2.88 -16.13
CA LEU A 25 -3.62 3.26 -14.97
C LEU A 25 -3.79 1.95 -14.19
N PRO A 26 -3.16 1.77 -13.02
CA PRO A 26 -3.51 0.64 -12.17
C PRO A 26 -5.01 0.77 -11.92
N GLN A 27 -5.74 -0.33 -12.03
CA GLN A 27 -7.17 -0.41 -11.69
C GLN A 27 -7.46 0.22 -10.31
N GLU A 28 -6.45 0.22 -9.44
CA GLU A 28 -6.38 0.92 -8.15
C GLU A 28 -6.55 2.45 -8.24
N ILE A 29 -5.96 3.14 -9.23
CA ILE A 29 -6.13 4.60 -9.40
C ILE A 29 -7.56 4.94 -9.78
N ALA A 30 -8.14 4.16 -10.70
CA ALA A 30 -9.53 4.35 -11.11
C ALA A 30 -10.48 4.16 -9.94
N ALA A 31 -10.26 3.13 -9.11
CA ALA A 31 -11.04 2.85 -7.91
C ALA A 31 -10.87 3.90 -6.79
N LEU A 32 -9.73 4.59 -6.72
CA LEU A 32 -9.47 5.63 -5.70
C LEU A 32 -10.17 6.96 -5.98
N VAL A 33 -10.61 7.19 -7.21
CA VAL A 33 -11.30 8.41 -7.66
C VAL A 33 -12.77 8.15 -7.96
N ALA A 34 -13.09 6.93 -8.40
CA ALA A 34 -14.47 6.54 -8.66
C ALA A 34 -15.32 6.61 -7.39
N THR A 35 -16.20 7.59 -7.34
CA THR A 35 -17.28 7.71 -6.36
C THR A 35 -18.61 7.66 -7.10
N ASP A 36 -19.74 7.54 -6.42
CA ASP A 36 -21.06 7.50 -7.07
C ASP A 36 -21.30 8.71 -8.01
N ASP A 37 -20.59 9.83 -7.81
CA ASP A 37 -20.68 11.06 -8.60
C ASP A 37 -19.53 11.27 -9.62
N CYS A 38 -18.53 10.37 -9.68
CA CYS A 38 -17.31 10.54 -10.48
C CYS A 38 -16.95 9.24 -11.18
N GLN A 39 -17.16 9.18 -12.50
CA GLN A 39 -16.82 8.04 -13.34
C GLN A 39 -15.58 8.35 -14.17
N LEU A 40 -14.55 7.52 -14.05
CA LEU A 40 -13.31 7.66 -14.81
C LEU A 40 -13.31 6.78 -16.06
N PRO A 41 -12.68 7.26 -17.15
CA PRO A 41 -12.54 6.51 -18.38
C PRO A 41 -11.48 5.39 -18.27
N ASP A 42 -11.74 4.25 -18.91
CA ASP A 42 -10.84 3.06 -18.92
C ASP A 42 -10.30 2.78 -20.34
N GLU A 43 -11.20 2.46 -21.27
CA GLU A 43 -10.89 2.17 -22.66
C GLU A 43 -11.58 3.16 -23.59
N PHE A 44 -10.92 3.47 -24.71
CA PHE A 44 -11.50 4.27 -25.78
C PHE A 44 -11.32 3.63 -27.14
N SER A 45 -12.23 3.97 -28.05
CA SER A 45 -12.25 3.53 -29.44
C SER A 45 -12.10 4.74 -30.37
N ILE A 46 -11.17 4.63 -31.32
CA ILE A 46 -11.04 5.55 -32.45
C ILE A 46 -11.70 4.90 -33.66
N GLN A 47 -12.77 5.52 -34.14
CA GLN A 47 -13.60 4.98 -35.21
C GLN A 47 -13.42 5.74 -36.52
N ASN A 48 -13.41 5.01 -37.63
CA ASN A 48 -13.51 5.54 -38.99
C ASN A 48 -12.51 6.67 -39.30
N PHE A 49 -11.27 6.55 -38.85
CA PHE A 49 -10.24 7.56 -39.10
C PHE A 49 -9.96 7.73 -40.59
N VAL A 50 -10.12 8.97 -41.08
CA VAL A 50 -9.85 9.38 -42.46
C VAL A 50 -9.02 10.65 -42.48
N ALA A 51 -8.14 10.78 -43.46
CA ALA A 51 -7.23 11.92 -43.58
C ALA A 51 -6.93 12.29 -45.03
N GLU A 52 -6.54 13.54 -45.23
CA GLU A 52 -5.97 14.03 -46.49
C GLU A 52 -4.48 14.30 -46.31
N SER A 53 -3.68 13.87 -47.28
CA SER A 53 -2.23 14.07 -47.26
C SER A 53 -1.68 14.36 -48.65
N ALA A 54 -0.93 15.46 -48.77
CA ALA A 54 -0.20 15.82 -49.98
C ALA A 54 1.08 14.98 -50.22
N ASP A 55 1.61 14.31 -49.19
CA ASP A 55 2.90 13.62 -49.23
C ASP A 55 2.82 12.10 -49.00
N GLY A 56 1.63 11.53 -49.16
CA GLY A 56 1.39 10.09 -49.08
C GLY A 56 1.40 9.54 -47.66
N GLY A 57 0.99 10.36 -46.68
CA GLY A 57 0.80 9.97 -45.29
C GLY A 57 1.96 10.32 -44.36
N LYS A 58 2.97 11.06 -44.80
CA LYS A 58 4.07 11.51 -43.92
C LYS A 58 3.64 12.72 -43.08
N THR A 59 2.81 13.59 -43.65
CA THR A 59 2.11 14.67 -42.97
C THR A 59 0.64 14.65 -43.37
N LEU A 60 -0.25 14.99 -42.43
CA LEU A 60 -1.69 15.04 -42.67
C LEU A 60 -2.13 16.50 -42.72
N ASP A 61 -2.74 16.89 -43.83
CA ASP A 61 -3.27 18.25 -44.05
C ASP A 61 -4.58 18.46 -43.29
N SER A 62 -5.38 17.39 -43.21
CA SER A 62 -6.58 17.32 -42.37
C SER A 62 -6.90 15.87 -42.02
N PHE A 63 -7.63 15.65 -40.93
CA PHE A 63 -8.16 14.34 -40.56
C PHE A 63 -9.40 14.45 -39.67
N GLU A 64 -10.24 13.41 -39.73
CA GLU A 64 -11.45 13.26 -38.95
C GLU A 64 -11.55 11.83 -38.41
N PHE A 65 -12.08 11.68 -37.20
CA PHE A 65 -12.36 10.39 -36.59
C PHE A 65 -13.49 10.50 -35.56
N GLY A 66 -14.15 9.38 -35.26
CA GLY A 66 -15.05 9.23 -34.12
C GLY A 66 -14.27 8.79 -32.87
N PHE A 67 -14.65 9.31 -31.72
CA PHE A 67 -14.18 8.89 -30.41
C PHE A 67 -15.37 8.32 -29.63
N LEU A 68 -15.19 7.12 -29.08
CA LEU A 68 -16.16 6.47 -28.22
C LEU A 68 -15.49 6.00 -26.93
N ASP A 69 -16.09 6.35 -25.80
CA ASP A 69 -15.81 5.79 -24.48
C ASP A 69 -17.14 5.34 -23.86
N ASP A 70 -17.31 4.02 -23.72
CA ASP A 70 -18.52 3.42 -23.15
C ASP A 70 -18.61 3.61 -21.63
N SER A 71 -17.46 3.77 -20.96
CA SER A 71 -17.39 3.94 -19.51
C SER A 71 -17.89 5.32 -19.09
N THR A 72 -17.51 6.39 -19.78
CA THR A 72 -18.02 7.75 -19.50
C THR A 72 -19.21 8.14 -20.38
N THR A 73 -19.67 7.23 -21.24
CA THR A 73 -20.76 7.40 -22.22
C THR A 73 -20.54 8.56 -23.20
N VAL A 74 -19.27 8.80 -23.56
CA VAL A 74 -18.88 9.87 -24.48
C VAL A 74 -18.78 9.33 -25.90
N ASP A 75 -19.58 9.90 -26.81
CA ASP A 75 -19.53 9.65 -28.25
C ASP A 75 -19.43 10.98 -28.98
N THR A 76 -18.28 11.26 -29.60
CA THR A 76 -18.01 12.53 -30.27
C THR A 76 -17.18 12.38 -31.54
N SER A 77 -17.39 13.28 -32.49
CA SER A 77 -16.53 13.45 -33.67
C SER A 77 -15.39 14.43 -33.38
N CYS A 78 -14.19 14.17 -33.92
CA CYS A 78 -13.00 14.99 -33.77
C CYS A 78 -12.46 15.37 -35.16
N LEU A 79 -12.16 16.66 -35.36
CA LEU A 79 -11.73 17.19 -36.67
C LEU A 79 -10.49 18.08 -36.52
N PHE A 80 -9.49 17.80 -37.34
CA PHE A 80 -8.32 18.66 -37.52
C PHE A 80 -8.21 19.15 -38.96
N ASN A 81 -8.12 20.46 -39.15
CA ASN A 81 -7.87 21.09 -40.45
C ASN A 81 -7.20 22.47 -40.27
N SER A 82 -7.05 23.22 -41.36
CA SER A 82 -6.45 24.57 -41.37
C SER A 82 -7.17 25.62 -40.52
N THR A 83 -8.41 25.36 -40.11
CA THR A 83 -9.20 26.25 -39.23
C THR A 83 -9.15 25.86 -37.76
N SER A 84 -8.64 24.66 -37.44
CA SER A 84 -8.51 24.18 -36.07
C SER A 84 -7.51 25.02 -35.29
N LYS A 85 -7.92 25.46 -34.10
CA LYS A 85 -7.07 26.25 -33.19
C LYS A 85 -6.65 25.37 -32.02
N ALA A 86 -5.39 25.49 -31.63
CA ALA A 86 -4.89 24.83 -30.45
C ALA A 86 -5.58 25.39 -29.19
N VAL A 87 -5.94 24.49 -28.27
CA VAL A 87 -6.56 24.82 -26.98
C VAL A 87 -5.51 25.36 -26.01
N ASN A 88 -4.25 24.90 -26.12
CA ASN A 88 -3.13 25.35 -25.31
C ASN A 88 -2.23 26.33 -26.07
N ASN A 89 -1.68 27.31 -25.35
CA ASN A 89 -0.72 28.32 -25.87
C ASN A 89 0.54 28.42 -24.99
N ASP A 90 0.89 27.34 -24.32
CA ASP A 90 1.95 27.26 -23.30
C ASP A 90 3.30 26.72 -23.81
N GLY A 91 3.44 26.56 -25.14
CA GLY A 91 4.65 26.03 -25.78
C GLY A 91 4.78 24.51 -25.73
N ARG A 92 3.78 23.79 -25.18
CA ARG A 92 3.67 22.32 -25.29
C ARG A 92 3.11 21.92 -26.65
N THR A 93 3.11 20.62 -26.95
CA THR A 93 2.53 20.08 -28.18
C THR A 93 1.07 20.56 -28.33
N PRO A 94 0.67 21.08 -29.49
CA PRO A 94 -0.69 21.58 -29.69
C PRO A 94 -1.76 20.52 -29.46
N ARG A 95 -2.72 20.84 -28.60
CA ARG A 95 -3.94 20.10 -28.26
C ARG A 95 -5.11 20.67 -29.03
N TYR A 96 -5.96 19.82 -29.60
CA TYR A 96 -7.17 20.23 -30.30
C TYR A 96 -8.40 19.60 -29.66
N SER A 97 -9.50 20.34 -29.61
CA SER A 97 -10.74 19.86 -29.02
C SER A 97 -11.61 19.15 -30.05
N CYS A 98 -12.26 18.06 -29.64
CA CYS A 98 -13.33 17.44 -30.42
C CYS A 98 -14.60 18.29 -30.37
N LYS A 99 -15.68 17.79 -30.97
CA LYS A 99 -16.99 18.45 -30.88
C LYS A 99 -17.50 18.52 -29.44
N ASP A 100 -17.31 17.46 -28.66
CA ASP A 100 -17.41 17.50 -27.21
C ASP A 100 -16.10 18.07 -26.62
N ALA A 101 -16.22 19.18 -25.89
CA ALA A 101 -15.08 19.91 -25.33
C ALA A 101 -14.31 19.11 -24.26
N ARG A 102 -14.95 18.09 -23.67
CA ARG A 102 -14.32 17.16 -22.72
C ARG A 102 -13.21 16.34 -23.38
N VAL A 103 -13.34 16.06 -24.67
CA VAL A 103 -12.38 15.24 -25.41
C VAL A 103 -11.45 16.15 -26.22
N ASN A 104 -10.16 15.88 -26.08
CA ASN A 104 -9.10 16.57 -26.78
C ASN A 104 -8.12 15.55 -27.35
N PHE A 105 -7.39 15.95 -28.38
CA PHE A 105 -6.46 15.06 -29.05
C PHE A 105 -5.18 15.77 -29.48
N ILE A 106 -4.12 14.97 -29.62
CA ILE A 106 -2.81 15.36 -30.13
C ILE A 106 -2.39 14.32 -31.17
N TRP A 107 -2.07 14.79 -32.38
CA TRP A 107 -1.48 13.95 -33.42
C TRP A 107 0.04 14.13 -33.46
N GLN A 108 0.77 13.04 -33.28
CA GLN A 108 2.23 13.06 -33.37
C GLN A 108 2.78 11.71 -33.81
N ASN A 109 3.71 11.71 -34.76
CA ASN A 109 4.46 10.53 -35.20
C ASN A 109 3.59 9.30 -35.57
N GLY A 110 2.43 9.51 -36.20
CA GLY A 110 1.52 8.43 -36.60
C GLY A 110 0.64 7.89 -35.47
N SER A 111 0.61 8.55 -34.31
CA SER A 111 -0.22 8.18 -33.18
C SER A 111 -1.16 9.31 -32.78
N LEU A 112 -2.35 8.94 -32.31
CA LEU A 112 -3.29 9.82 -31.63
C LEU A 112 -3.13 9.65 -30.13
N THR A 113 -2.87 10.75 -29.42
CA THR A 113 -3.05 10.81 -27.97
C THR A 113 -4.39 11.47 -27.69
N LEU A 114 -5.26 10.75 -26.99
CA LEU A 114 -6.60 11.17 -26.58
C LEU A 114 -6.54 11.60 -25.12
N ILE A 115 -7.23 12.70 -24.82
CA ILE A 115 -7.31 13.31 -23.49
C ILE A 115 -8.78 13.56 -23.20
N GLU A 116 -9.32 12.91 -22.17
CA GLU A 116 -10.70 13.05 -21.76
C GLU A 116 -10.80 13.69 -20.37
N GLY A 117 -11.58 14.76 -20.27
CA GLY A 117 -11.98 15.35 -19.00
C GLY A 117 -13.07 14.52 -18.33
N ALA A 118 -12.80 14.05 -17.12
CA ALA A 118 -13.68 13.23 -16.31
C ALA A 118 -13.97 13.90 -14.95
N CYS A 119 -15.10 13.52 -14.35
CA CYS A 119 -15.60 14.02 -13.07
C CYS A 119 -15.78 15.55 -13.05
N ALA A 120 -16.98 16.02 -13.41
CA ALA A 120 -17.26 17.45 -13.45
C ALA A 120 -17.43 18.02 -12.03
N GLY A 121 -16.63 19.01 -11.68
CA GLY A 121 -16.79 19.81 -10.46
C GLY A 121 -18.07 20.66 -10.50
N GLU A 122 -18.38 21.33 -9.38
CA GLU A 122 -19.59 22.18 -9.25
C GLU A 122 -19.67 23.33 -10.27
N ASP A 123 -18.55 23.69 -10.89
CA ASP A 123 -18.43 24.70 -11.94
C ASP A 123 -18.56 24.13 -13.37
N GLY A 124 -18.73 22.82 -13.50
CA GLY A 124 -18.80 22.09 -14.77
C GLY A 124 -17.46 21.86 -15.45
N ALA A 125 -16.32 22.22 -14.81
CA ALA A 125 -14.99 21.87 -15.28
C ALA A 125 -14.63 20.44 -14.86
N ALA A 126 -13.86 19.72 -15.66
CA ALA A 126 -13.39 18.39 -15.29
C ALA A 126 -12.32 18.50 -14.18
N ASP A 127 -12.50 17.76 -13.09
CA ASP A 127 -11.56 17.65 -11.97
C ASP A 127 -10.33 16.80 -12.36
N TYR A 128 -10.49 15.90 -13.34
CA TYR A 128 -9.44 15.02 -13.83
C TYR A 128 -9.38 14.99 -15.36
N GLU A 129 -8.17 14.88 -15.92
CA GLU A 129 -7.93 14.58 -17.32
C GLU A 129 -7.24 13.22 -17.42
N ALA A 130 -7.89 12.24 -18.06
CA ALA A 130 -7.29 10.97 -18.40
C ALA A 130 -6.67 11.04 -19.80
N SER A 131 -5.50 10.45 -20.00
CA SER A 131 -4.86 10.41 -21.32
C SER A 131 -4.36 9.02 -21.71
N GLY A 132 -4.53 8.68 -22.99
CA GLY A 132 -4.04 7.45 -23.60
C GLY A 132 -3.59 7.68 -25.04
N THR A 133 -2.79 6.78 -25.59
CA THR A 133 -2.20 6.91 -26.93
C THR A 133 -2.42 5.65 -27.74
N ALA A 134 -2.89 5.80 -28.97
CA ALA A 134 -3.10 4.74 -29.93
C ALA A 134 -2.32 5.00 -31.22
N PRO A 135 -1.53 4.03 -31.71
CA PRO A 135 -0.94 4.12 -33.05
C PRO A 135 -2.03 3.98 -34.11
N VAL A 136 -1.99 4.84 -35.14
CA VAL A 136 -2.95 4.81 -36.25
C VAL A 136 -2.20 4.44 -37.53
N ALA A 137 -2.23 3.15 -37.87
CA ALA A 137 -1.70 2.68 -39.15
C ALA A 137 -2.61 3.18 -40.28
N ILE A 138 -2.05 3.96 -41.21
CA ILE A 138 -2.78 4.59 -42.32
C ILE A 138 -2.30 4.08 -43.67
N THR A 139 -3.26 3.83 -44.56
CA THR A 139 -3.02 3.54 -45.98
C THR A 139 -3.58 4.67 -46.84
N CYS A 140 -2.73 5.27 -47.67
CA CYS A 140 -3.08 6.36 -48.57
C CYS A 140 -3.27 5.86 -50.01
N THR A 141 -4.35 6.30 -50.64
CA THR A 141 -4.62 6.04 -52.06
C THR A 141 -4.45 7.33 -52.85
N GLY A 142 -3.36 7.40 -53.63
CA GLY A 142 -3.08 8.53 -54.53
C GLY A 142 -3.71 8.31 -55.90
N GLY A 143 -4.34 9.37 -56.43
CA GLY A 143 -5.06 9.37 -57.70
C GLY A 143 -4.22 8.92 -58.90
N ASN A 144 -4.60 7.78 -59.44
CA ASN A 144 -4.25 7.12 -60.70
C ASN A 144 -2.78 6.81 -61.01
N GLY A 145 -2.55 5.50 -61.22
CA GLY A 145 -1.66 5.07 -62.29
C GLY A 145 -2.14 5.65 -63.64
N THR A 146 -1.31 6.48 -64.25
CA THR A 146 -1.05 6.48 -65.69
C THR A 146 0.30 7.14 -65.96
N THR A 147 1.11 6.48 -66.78
CA THR A 147 2.32 7.01 -67.42
C THR A 147 2.05 8.34 -68.13
N ALA A 148 2.68 9.44 -67.72
CA ALA A 148 3.05 10.54 -68.62
C ALA A 148 3.99 11.54 -67.94
N ASN A 149 5.05 11.89 -68.66
CA ASN A 149 6.05 12.88 -68.32
C ASN A 149 5.43 14.29 -68.27
N ASN A 150 5.26 14.88 -67.08
CA ASN A 150 5.57 16.29 -66.79
C ASN A 150 5.22 16.64 -65.34
N ALA A 151 6.06 17.47 -64.72
CA ALA A 151 5.92 17.91 -63.34
C ALA A 151 4.63 18.73 -63.08
N THR A 152 4.24 18.77 -61.80
CA THR A 152 3.29 19.69 -61.12
C THR A 152 1.80 19.31 -61.00
N ALA A 153 1.51 18.15 -60.42
CA ALA A 153 0.26 17.95 -59.67
C ALA A 153 0.47 16.94 -58.53
N THR A 154 0.78 17.43 -57.33
CA THR A 154 0.64 16.64 -56.08
C THR A 154 -0.85 16.50 -55.79
N ALA A 155 -1.49 15.48 -56.37
CA ALA A 155 -2.87 15.16 -56.03
C ALA A 155 -2.92 14.76 -54.54
N ALA A 156 -3.74 15.45 -53.75
CA ALA A 156 -4.02 15.06 -52.37
C ALA A 156 -4.44 13.59 -52.35
N SER A 157 -3.74 12.78 -51.56
CA SER A 157 -4.04 11.37 -51.40
C SER A 157 -5.01 11.20 -50.24
N ASN A 158 -6.08 10.46 -50.48
CA ASN A 158 -7.03 10.12 -49.43
C ASN A 158 -6.46 8.94 -48.63
N CYS A 159 -6.25 9.17 -47.35
CA CYS A 159 -5.73 8.20 -46.39
C CYS A 159 -6.86 7.73 -45.47
N LYS A 160 -6.80 6.46 -45.09
CA LYS A 160 -7.69 5.90 -44.07
C LYS A 160 -6.89 5.01 -43.13
N ALA A 161 -7.37 4.85 -41.91
CA ALA A 161 -6.83 3.83 -41.04
C ALA A 161 -7.06 2.42 -41.61
N ASP A 162 -6.13 1.51 -41.32
CA ASP A 162 -6.22 0.11 -41.75
C ASP A 162 -7.33 -0.64 -40.99
N SER A 163 -7.62 -0.22 -39.77
CA SER A 163 -8.77 -0.68 -38.98
C SER A 163 -9.87 0.39 -38.94
N ALA A 164 -11.12 -0.05 -39.02
CA ALA A 164 -12.28 0.81 -38.84
C ALA A 164 -12.51 1.18 -37.36
N ASP A 165 -11.96 0.40 -36.44
CA ASP A 165 -12.03 0.59 -35.00
C ASP A 165 -10.66 0.28 -34.38
N ILE A 166 -10.08 1.25 -33.68
CA ILE A 166 -8.80 1.13 -32.98
C ILE A 166 -9.08 1.31 -31.50
N GLN A 167 -8.97 0.23 -30.73
CA GLN A 167 -9.14 0.24 -29.28
C GLN A 167 -7.81 0.50 -28.57
N ALA A 168 -7.86 1.34 -27.55
CA ALA A 168 -6.72 1.62 -26.67
C ALA A 168 -7.21 1.97 -25.26
N LYS A 169 -6.27 2.04 -24.31
CA LYS A 169 -6.56 2.34 -22.91
C LYS A 169 -6.03 3.70 -22.50
N PHE A 170 -6.73 4.33 -21.57
CA PHE A 170 -6.16 5.43 -20.79
C PHE A 170 -5.07 4.89 -19.85
N PHE A 171 -3.97 5.62 -19.74
CA PHE A 171 -2.81 5.16 -18.98
C PHE A 171 -2.24 6.23 -18.04
N SER A 172 -2.79 7.45 -18.06
CA SER A 172 -2.43 8.53 -17.15
C SER A 172 -3.67 9.30 -16.74
N ILE A 173 -3.67 9.83 -15.51
CA ILE A 173 -4.69 10.75 -14.98
C ILE A 173 -4.01 11.96 -14.34
N GLN A 174 -4.54 13.16 -14.57
CA GLN A 174 -4.02 14.41 -14.02
C GLN A 174 -5.13 15.29 -13.44
N PRO A 175 -4.95 15.93 -12.27
CA PRO A 175 -3.85 15.70 -11.34
C PRO A 175 -3.91 14.28 -10.76
N ALA A 176 -2.76 13.73 -10.34
CA ALA A 176 -2.77 12.42 -9.68
C ALA A 176 -3.63 12.50 -8.40
N PRO A 177 -4.55 11.56 -8.17
CA PRO A 177 -5.42 11.60 -7.01
C PRO A 177 -4.61 11.73 -5.71
N PRO A 178 -5.04 12.60 -4.77
CA PRO A 178 -4.29 12.85 -3.54
C PRO A 178 -3.96 11.56 -2.76
N LYS A 179 -4.90 10.62 -2.69
CA LYS A 179 -4.74 9.33 -2.01
C LYS A 179 -3.65 8.46 -2.64
N PHE A 180 -3.63 8.38 -3.98
CA PHE A 180 -2.66 7.58 -4.74
C PHE A 180 -1.22 8.08 -4.59
N ASN A 181 -1.01 9.39 -4.70
CA ASN A 181 0.33 9.95 -4.56
C ASN A 181 0.92 9.63 -3.17
N LYS A 182 0.09 9.68 -2.12
CA LYS A 182 0.51 9.40 -0.74
C LYS A 182 0.79 7.93 -0.50
N THR A 183 -0.04 7.01 -1.01
CA THR A 183 0.23 5.56 -0.90
C THR A 183 1.47 5.15 -1.69
N PHE A 184 1.70 5.71 -2.87
CA PHE A 184 2.93 5.50 -3.64
C PHE A 184 4.18 5.98 -2.88
N LEU A 185 4.14 7.19 -2.32
CA LEU A 185 5.22 7.71 -1.49
C LEU A 185 5.45 6.86 -0.23
N ALA A 186 4.39 6.31 0.38
CA ALA A 186 4.51 5.39 1.50
C ALA A 186 5.25 4.09 1.12
N ARG A 187 4.94 3.50 -0.05
CA ARG A 187 5.66 2.33 -0.59
C ARG A 187 7.14 2.65 -0.86
N LEU A 188 7.45 3.83 -1.41
CA LEU A 188 8.84 4.26 -1.57
C LEU A 188 9.57 4.43 -0.23
N CYS A 189 8.87 4.96 0.79
CA CYS A 189 9.43 5.09 2.13
C CYS A 189 9.68 3.74 2.79
N GLU A 190 8.81 2.75 2.59
CA GLU A 190 9.00 1.38 3.06
C GLU A 190 10.28 0.77 2.48
N GLN A 191 10.46 0.85 1.16
CA GLN A 191 11.67 0.34 0.48
C GLN A 191 12.95 1.06 0.90
N ALA A 192 12.83 2.32 1.30
CA ALA A 192 13.94 3.12 1.81
C ALA A 192 14.10 3.06 3.35
N GLU A 193 13.29 2.26 4.03
CA GLU A 193 13.22 2.16 5.51
C GLU A 193 12.98 3.51 6.22
N ARG A 194 12.35 4.48 5.54
CA ARG A 194 12.03 5.82 6.07
C ARG A 194 10.66 5.83 6.75
N TYR A 195 10.50 4.98 7.77
CA TYR A 195 9.20 4.76 8.42
C TYR A 195 8.58 6.00 9.07
N ASN A 196 9.38 6.98 9.53
CA ASN A 196 8.83 8.22 10.08
C ASN A 196 8.06 9.04 9.03
N GLU A 197 8.54 9.08 7.77
CA GLU A 197 7.86 9.75 6.66
C GLU A 197 6.69 8.92 6.15
N MET A 198 6.86 7.59 6.12
CA MET A 198 5.79 6.65 5.79
C MET A 198 4.56 6.88 6.69
N VAL A 199 4.76 7.07 8.00
CA VAL A 199 3.69 7.44 8.94
C VAL A 199 3.02 8.75 8.51
N GLY A 200 3.79 9.78 8.16
CA GLY A 200 3.26 11.06 7.68
C GLY A 200 2.30 10.90 6.49
N TYR A 201 2.71 10.15 5.47
CA TYR A 201 1.88 9.91 4.29
C TYR A 201 0.64 9.05 4.60
N MET A 202 0.79 7.98 5.40
CA MET A 202 -0.33 7.10 5.72
C MET A 202 -1.37 7.79 6.63
N LYS A 203 -0.97 8.78 7.44
CA LYS A 203 -1.91 9.64 8.16
C LYS A 203 -2.72 10.53 7.23
N GLU A 204 -2.10 11.08 6.20
CA GLU A 204 -2.83 11.84 5.20
C GLU A 204 -3.83 10.94 4.47
N VAL A 205 -3.42 9.72 4.09
CA VAL A 205 -4.32 8.71 3.49
C VAL A 205 -5.51 8.41 4.41
N ALA A 206 -5.28 8.21 5.71
CA ALA A 206 -6.35 7.97 6.67
C ALA A 206 -7.32 9.17 6.81
N LYS A 207 -6.82 10.40 6.68
CA LYS A 207 -7.61 11.64 6.81
C LYS A 207 -8.39 12.02 5.56
N LEU A 208 -8.10 11.41 4.40
CA LEU A 208 -8.87 11.63 3.17
C LEU A 208 -10.28 11.02 3.24
N GLY A 209 -10.57 10.20 4.26
CA GLY A 209 -11.88 9.59 4.47
C GLY A 209 -12.07 8.29 3.67
N GLY A 210 -13.14 7.57 4.01
CA GLY A 210 -13.42 6.24 3.47
C GLY A 210 -12.70 5.11 4.22
N GLU A 211 -13.08 3.88 3.92
CA GLU A 211 -12.42 2.70 4.47
C GLU A 211 -11.06 2.49 3.76
N LEU A 212 -10.02 2.16 4.52
CA LEU A 212 -8.73 1.80 3.94
C LEU A 212 -8.80 0.40 3.33
N THR A 213 -8.19 0.25 2.15
CA THR A 213 -7.98 -1.07 1.54
C THR A 213 -7.08 -1.93 2.42
N VAL A 214 -7.05 -3.24 2.16
CA VAL A 214 -6.18 -4.18 2.90
C VAL A 214 -4.71 -3.74 2.80
N ASP A 215 -4.25 -3.38 1.60
CA ASP A 215 -2.90 -2.86 1.36
C ASP A 215 -2.62 -1.57 2.12
N GLU A 216 -3.52 -0.59 2.07
CA GLU A 216 -3.37 0.68 2.79
C GLU A 216 -3.31 0.48 4.31
N ARG A 217 -4.15 -0.41 4.82
CA ARG A 217 -4.18 -0.79 6.24
C ARG A 217 -2.87 -1.47 6.67
N ASN A 218 -2.34 -2.33 5.82
CA ASN A 218 -1.05 -3.00 6.04
C ASN A 218 0.11 -1.98 6.05
N LEU A 219 0.16 -1.07 5.07
CA LEU A 219 1.17 0.00 5.01
C LEU A 219 1.15 0.87 6.27
N LEU A 220 -0.03 1.29 6.73
CA LEU A 220 -0.18 2.07 7.95
C LEU A 220 0.36 1.31 9.18
N SER A 221 0.01 0.04 9.30
CA SER A 221 0.46 -0.81 10.41
C SER A 221 1.97 -1.02 10.40
N VAL A 222 2.55 -1.31 9.24
CA VAL A 222 4.01 -1.47 9.07
C VAL A 222 4.74 -0.18 9.44
N ALA A 223 4.24 0.97 9.00
CA ALA A 223 4.83 2.27 9.28
C ALA A 223 4.93 2.52 10.80
N TYR A 224 3.80 2.48 11.51
CA TYR A 224 3.78 2.73 12.94
C TYR A 224 4.51 1.65 13.75
N LYS A 225 4.39 0.36 13.36
CA LYS A 225 5.09 -0.76 14.01
C LYS A 225 6.59 -0.56 14.04
N ASN A 226 7.18 -0.17 12.91
CA ASN A 226 8.62 0.06 12.84
C ASN A 226 9.03 1.29 13.65
N VAL A 227 8.27 2.39 13.56
CA VAL A 227 8.55 3.60 14.35
C VAL A 227 8.53 3.28 15.85
N VAL A 228 7.46 2.66 16.37
CA VAL A 228 7.33 2.34 17.80
C VAL A 228 8.31 1.26 18.25
N GLY A 229 8.57 0.25 17.41
CA GLY A 229 9.47 -0.86 17.70
C GLY A 229 10.90 -0.40 18.04
N THR A 230 11.47 0.51 17.24
CA THR A 230 12.80 1.07 17.50
C THR A 230 12.88 1.81 18.84
N ARG A 231 11.82 2.55 19.20
CA ARG A 231 11.81 3.32 20.46
C ARG A 231 11.57 2.40 21.66
N ARG A 232 10.74 1.36 21.55
CA ARG A 232 10.54 0.34 22.59
C ARG A 232 11.84 -0.40 22.88
N ALA A 233 12.57 -0.82 21.85
CA ALA A 233 13.88 -1.45 22.00
C ALA A 233 14.88 -0.52 22.71
N SER A 234 14.93 0.74 22.29
CA SER A 234 15.78 1.76 22.94
C SER A 234 15.42 1.95 24.41
N TRP A 235 14.13 2.05 24.73
CA TRP A 235 13.65 2.19 26.11
C TRP A 235 14.03 0.99 26.98
N ARG A 236 13.88 -0.25 26.48
CA ARG A 236 14.28 -1.47 27.21
C ARG A 236 15.77 -1.48 27.54
N ILE A 237 16.61 -1.12 26.56
CA ILE A 237 18.07 -1.05 26.74
C ILE A 237 18.42 -0.02 27.80
N ILE A 238 17.89 1.21 27.69
CA ILE A 238 18.20 2.28 28.64
C ILE A 238 17.67 1.95 30.05
N SER A 239 16.47 1.38 30.17
CA SER A 239 15.91 0.95 31.46
C SER A 239 16.77 -0.14 32.11
N SER A 240 17.29 -1.09 31.32
CA SER A 240 18.22 -2.12 31.81
C SER A 240 19.54 -1.53 32.31
N ILE A 241 20.06 -0.52 31.61
CA ILE A 241 21.28 0.21 32.02
C ILE A 241 21.03 1.00 33.31
N GLU A 242 19.89 1.68 33.44
CA GLU A 242 19.50 2.41 34.65
C GLU A 242 19.51 1.47 35.87
N GLN A 243 18.81 0.33 35.79
CA GLN A 243 18.77 -0.66 36.87
C GLN A 243 20.15 -1.19 37.26
N LYS A 244 21.02 -1.45 36.27
CA LYS A 244 22.39 -1.91 36.53
C LYS A 244 23.25 -0.84 37.20
N GLU A 245 23.13 0.42 36.81
CA GLU A 245 23.89 1.51 37.43
C GLU A 245 23.37 1.85 38.83
N GLU A 246 22.05 1.78 39.06
CA GLU A 246 21.46 1.90 40.40
C GLU A 246 21.99 0.84 41.36
N SER A 247 22.15 -0.41 40.89
CA SER A 247 22.69 -1.51 41.71
C SER A 247 24.15 -1.32 42.14
N LYS A 248 24.92 -0.49 41.42
CA LYS A 248 26.33 -0.19 41.72
C LYS A 248 26.51 0.97 42.71
N GLY A 249 25.44 1.67 43.08
CA GLY A 249 25.48 2.82 43.99
C GLY A 249 26.15 4.07 43.40
N SER A 250 26.23 4.18 42.06
CA SER A 250 26.84 5.33 41.38
C SER A 250 25.81 6.43 41.12
N ASP A 251 25.54 7.28 42.12
CA ASP A 251 24.50 8.33 42.05
C ASP A 251 24.71 9.35 40.91
N LYS A 252 25.94 9.57 40.45
CA LYS A 252 26.24 10.62 39.46
C LYS A 252 25.71 10.32 38.05
N HIS A 253 25.65 9.07 37.64
CA HIS A 253 25.24 8.70 36.27
C HIS A 253 23.77 8.30 36.18
N VAL A 254 23.20 7.77 37.27
CA VAL A 254 21.78 7.37 37.33
C VAL A 254 20.85 8.52 36.95
N GLY A 255 21.11 9.73 37.46
CA GLY A 255 20.31 10.91 37.13
C GLY A 255 20.26 11.21 35.61
N THR A 256 21.41 11.17 34.93
CA THR A 256 21.49 11.40 33.47
C THR A 256 20.83 10.29 32.67
N ILE A 257 20.99 9.03 33.08
CA ILE A 257 20.35 7.88 32.41
C ILE A 257 18.82 7.99 32.53
N ARG A 258 18.32 8.33 33.72
CA ARG A 258 16.89 8.52 33.97
C ARG A 258 16.30 9.65 33.13
N GLU A 259 17.00 10.77 33.01
CA GLU A 259 16.58 11.89 32.17
C GLU A 259 16.46 11.46 30.70
N TYR A 260 17.43 10.69 30.19
CA TYR A 260 17.39 10.18 28.83
C TYR A 260 16.28 9.12 28.64
N ARG A 261 16.06 8.24 29.62
CA ARG A 261 14.94 7.29 29.63
C ARG A 261 13.60 8.03 29.51
N ASN A 262 13.40 9.08 30.31
CA ASN A 262 12.18 9.91 30.28
C ASN A 262 11.95 10.58 28.92
N LYS A 263 13.03 10.99 28.23
CA LYS A 263 12.94 11.52 26.87
C LYS A 263 12.39 10.47 25.90
N ILE A 264 12.92 9.24 25.96
CA ILE A 264 12.43 8.13 25.13
C ILE A 264 10.97 7.80 25.47
N GLU A 265 10.59 7.81 26.75
CA GLU A 265 9.20 7.60 27.17
C GLU A 265 8.26 8.66 26.58
N THR A 266 8.70 9.92 26.54
CA THR A 266 7.91 11.00 25.93
C THR A 266 7.76 10.80 24.42
N GLU A 267 8.81 10.38 23.73
CA GLU A 267 8.76 10.03 22.30
C GLU A 267 7.83 8.83 22.03
N LEU A 268 7.87 7.81 22.89
CA LEU A 268 6.97 6.66 22.83
C LEU A 268 5.52 7.04 23.09
N GLU A 269 5.25 7.83 24.13
CA GLU A 269 3.91 8.34 24.46
C GLU A 269 3.35 9.13 23.28
N GLN A 270 4.15 9.99 22.66
CA GLN A 270 3.73 10.77 21.49
C GLN A 270 3.40 9.90 20.27
N VAL A 271 4.20 8.88 19.96
CA VAL A 271 3.94 7.97 18.83
C VAL A 271 2.69 7.13 19.09
N CYS A 272 2.51 6.64 20.32
CA CYS A 272 1.33 5.86 20.67
C CYS A 272 0.06 6.73 20.64
N GLN A 273 0.11 7.96 21.16
CA GLN A 273 -1.03 8.86 21.10
C GLN A 273 -1.38 9.21 19.65
N ASP A 274 -0.38 9.47 18.81
CA ASP A 274 -0.59 9.84 17.42
C ASP A 274 -1.38 8.80 16.63
N VAL A 275 -1.10 7.51 16.83
CA VAL A 275 -1.85 6.44 16.15
C VAL A 275 -3.21 6.19 16.78
N LEU A 276 -3.34 6.36 18.10
CA LEU A 276 -4.63 6.27 18.79
C LEU A 276 -5.59 7.35 18.30
N ASP A 277 -5.10 8.57 18.09
CA ASP A 277 -5.88 9.67 17.54
C ASP A 277 -6.35 9.35 16.11
N VAL A 278 -5.46 8.82 15.25
CA VAL A 278 -5.83 8.41 13.88
C VAL A 278 -6.88 7.28 13.90
N LEU A 279 -6.73 6.32 14.81
CA LEU A 279 -7.69 5.21 14.97
C LEU A 279 -9.08 5.72 15.37
N ASP A 280 -9.13 6.59 16.37
CA ASP A 280 -10.39 7.07 16.96
C ASP A 280 -11.09 8.11 16.09
N GLU A 281 -10.34 9.00 15.42
CA GLU A 281 -10.90 10.06 14.60
C GLU A 281 -11.25 9.62 13.18
N SER A 282 -10.46 8.72 12.58
CA SER A 282 -10.52 8.45 11.13
C SER A 282 -10.78 6.99 10.77
N LEU A 283 -10.26 6.01 11.50
CA LEU A 283 -10.27 4.62 11.01
C LEU A 283 -11.40 3.77 11.58
N ILE A 284 -11.56 3.75 12.90
CA ILE A 284 -12.63 2.98 13.57
C ILE A 284 -14.02 3.46 13.12
N PRO A 285 -14.31 4.78 13.01
CA PRO A 285 -15.61 5.25 12.54
C PRO A 285 -15.95 4.85 11.09
N ASN A 286 -14.92 4.67 10.24
CA ASN A 286 -15.09 4.36 8.82
C ASN A 286 -14.96 2.86 8.50
N ALA A 287 -14.74 2.01 9.51
CA ALA A 287 -14.59 0.57 9.34
C ALA A 287 -15.93 -0.12 9.07
N GLN A 288 -16.08 -0.73 7.88
CA GLN A 288 -17.34 -1.37 7.48
C GLN A 288 -17.31 -2.88 7.70
N THR A 289 -16.19 -3.51 7.35
CA THR A 289 -15.98 -4.97 7.41
C THR A 289 -15.57 -5.47 8.80
N GLY A 290 -15.86 -6.74 9.10
CA GLY A 290 -15.40 -7.39 10.34
C GLY A 290 -13.89 -7.40 10.47
N GLU A 291 -13.19 -7.68 9.37
CA GLU A 291 -11.73 -7.65 9.32
C GLU A 291 -11.17 -6.28 9.69
N SER A 292 -11.71 -5.18 9.14
CA SER A 292 -11.23 -3.83 9.43
C SER A 292 -11.50 -3.42 10.87
N LYS A 293 -12.70 -3.70 11.39
CA LYS A 293 -13.05 -3.45 12.79
C LYS A 293 -12.12 -4.19 13.75
N VAL A 294 -11.93 -5.50 13.55
CA VAL A 294 -11.05 -6.30 14.41
C VAL A 294 -9.61 -5.81 14.31
N PHE A 295 -9.13 -5.49 13.09
CA PHE A 295 -7.79 -4.98 12.88
C PHE A 295 -7.53 -3.67 13.65
N TYR A 296 -8.42 -2.68 13.54
CA TYR A 296 -8.24 -1.39 14.19
C TYR A 296 -8.41 -1.47 15.71
N HIS A 297 -9.37 -2.24 16.22
CA HIS A 297 -9.49 -2.44 17.67
C HIS A 297 -8.31 -3.22 18.25
N LYS A 298 -7.79 -4.23 17.54
CA LYS A 298 -6.55 -4.92 17.92
C LYS A 298 -5.38 -3.94 17.97
N MET A 299 -5.23 -3.11 16.94
CA MET A 299 -4.18 -2.09 16.88
C MET A 299 -4.31 -1.09 18.05
N LYS A 300 -5.52 -0.62 18.35
CA LYS A 300 -5.80 0.23 19.52
C LYS A 300 -5.37 -0.44 20.84
N GLY A 301 -5.67 -1.73 21.00
CA GLY A 301 -5.21 -2.54 22.13
C GLY A 301 -3.69 -2.62 22.23
N ASP A 302 -3.01 -2.84 21.10
CA ASP A 302 -1.55 -2.90 21.01
C ASP A 302 -0.89 -1.59 21.46
N TYR A 303 -1.37 -0.43 21.00
CA TYR A 303 -0.77 0.86 21.39
C TYR A 303 -1.08 1.26 22.84
N HIS A 304 -2.26 0.94 23.36
CA HIS A 304 -2.51 1.10 24.80
C HIS A 304 -1.67 0.14 25.66
N ARG A 305 -1.43 -1.08 25.17
CA ARG A 305 -0.49 -2.01 25.82
C ARG A 305 0.92 -1.43 25.86
N TYR A 306 1.42 -0.88 24.76
CA TYR A 306 2.73 -0.22 24.73
C TYR A 306 2.83 0.94 25.73
N LEU A 307 1.77 1.75 25.87
CA LEU A 307 1.70 2.79 26.90
C LEU A 307 1.77 2.19 28.32
N ALA A 308 1.08 1.07 28.57
CA ALA A 308 1.08 0.41 29.88
C ALA A 308 2.43 -0.24 30.25
N GLU A 309 3.29 -0.55 29.28
CA GLU A 309 4.62 -1.15 29.52
C GLU A 309 5.54 -0.24 30.35
N PHE A 310 5.56 1.05 30.05
CA PHE A 310 6.46 2.02 30.69
C PHE A 310 5.76 3.00 31.64
N ALA A 311 4.44 3.18 31.51
CA ALA A 311 3.69 4.04 32.42
C ALA A 311 3.70 3.51 33.87
N SER A 312 3.45 4.42 34.81
CA SER A 312 3.37 4.14 36.25
C SER A 312 2.11 4.72 36.89
N GLY A 313 1.70 4.19 38.04
CA GLY A 313 0.56 4.69 38.81
C GLY A 313 -0.76 4.68 38.02
N ASP A 314 -1.53 5.77 38.13
CA ASP A 314 -2.84 5.89 37.49
C ASP A 314 -2.76 5.88 35.96
N LYS A 315 -1.69 6.43 35.37
CA LYS A 315 -1.47 6.38 33.91
C LYS A 315 -1.40 4.94 33.41
N ARG A 316 -0.65 4.07 34.11
CA ARG A 316 -0.55 2.64 33.78
C ARG A 316 -1.90 1.95 33.86
N LYS A 317 -2.66 2.23 34.93
CA LYS A 317 -3.99 1.63 35.14
C LYS A 317 -4.97 2.05 34.04
N GLY A 318 -4.97 3.33 33.66
CA GLY A 318 -5.78 3.85 32.56
C GLY A 318 -5.44 3.18 31.23
N ALA A 319 -4.15 3.13 30.87
CA ALA A 319 -3.68 2.48 29.65
C ALA A 319 -4.01 0.98 29.61
N ALA A 320 -3.81 0.25 30.72
CA ALA A 320 -4.16 -1.17 30.79
C ALA A 320 -5.68 -1.41 30.66
N THR A 321 -6.51 -0.55 31.25
CA THR A 321 -7.97 -0.67 31.13
C THR A 321 -8.40 -0.44 29.68
N ALA A 322 -7.90 0.62 29.03
CA ALA A 322 -8.19 0.92 27.63
C ALA A 322 -7.69 -0.18 26.67
N ALA A 323 -6.52 -0.77 26.93
CA ALA A 323 -6.02 -1.91 26.17
C ALA A 323 -6.96 -3.12 26.28
N HIS A 324 -7.41 -3.44 27.50
CA HIS A 324 -8.32 -4.54 27.76
C HIS A 324 -9.66 -4.35 27.04
N GLU A 325 -10.25 -3.15 27.13
CA GLU A 325 -11.50 -2.80 26.44
C GLU A 325 -11.38 -2.91 24.92
N ALA A 326 -10.28 -2.44 24.35
CA ALA A 326 -10.03 -2.51 22.91
C ALA A 326 -9.85 -3.96 22.43
N TYR A 327 -9.03 -4.77 23.12
CA TYR A 327 -8.87 -6.19 22.77
C TYR A 327 -10.16 -6.98 22.95
N LYS A 328 -10.96 -6.67 23.99
CA LYS A 328 -12.25 -7.31 24.19
C LYS A 328 -13.22 -6.98 23.06
N SER A 329 -13.32 -5.70 22.69
CA SER A 329 -14.16 -5.26 21.57
C SER A 329 -13.75 -5.94 20.25
N ALA A 330 -12.45 -6.07 20.00
CA ALA A 330 -11.93 -6.82 18.85
C ALA A 330 -12.31 -8.31 18.93
N THR A 331 -12.27 -8.91 20.12
CA THR A 331 -12.58 -10.33 20.33
C THR A 331 -14.05 -10.62 20.08
N ASP A 332 -14.94 -9.76 20.57
CA ASP A 332 -16.39 -9.89 20.42
C ASP A 332 -16.78 -9.88 18.93
N VAL A 333 -16.18 -8.97 18.13
CA VAL A 333 -16.40 -8.93 16.66
C VAL A 333 -15.74 -10.12 15.95
N ALA A 334 -14.52 -10.50 16.34
CA ALA A 334 -13.79 -11.60 15.70
C ALA A 334 -14.47 -12.95 15.90
N GLN A 335 -15.14 -13.17 17.03
CA GLN A 335 -15.88 -14.40 17.29
C GLN A 335 -17.09 -14.59 16.38
N THR A 336 -17.70 -13.49 15.93
CA THR A 336 -18.91 -13.54 15.08
C THR A 336 -18.61 -13.40 13.59
N GLU A 337 -17.55 -12.67 13.21
CA GLU A 337 -17.28 -12.29 11.83
C GLU A 337 -16.07 -12.99 11.20
N LEU A 338 -15.19 -13.62 11.99
CA LEU A 338 -13.96 -14.26 11.50
C LEU A 338 -13.87 -15.74 11.91
N THR A 339 -13.36 -16.60 11.02
CA THR A 339 -13.11 -18.01 11.33
C THR A 339 -12.00 -18.17 12.38
N PRO A 340 -12.00 -19.25 13.20
CA PRO A 340 -10.92 -19.54 14.16
C PRO A 340 -9.51 -19.57 13.55
N THR A 341 -9.41 -19.96 12.28
CA THR A 341 -8.16 -20.00 11.52
C THR A 341 -7.75 -18.66 10.94
N HIS A 342 -8.61 -17.63 10.96
CA HIS A 342 -8.33 -16.35 10.34
C HIS A 342 -7.09 -15.66 10.97
N PRO A 343 -6.07 -15.24 10.17
CA PRO A 343 -4.83 -14.67 10.70
C PRO A 343 -5.02 -13.46 11.64
N ILE A 344 -5.96 -12.57 11.32
CA ILE A 344 -6.29 -11.42 12.19
C ILE A 344 -6.84 -11.87 13.56
N ARG A 345 -7.69 -12.91 13.61
CA ARG A 345 -8.26 -13.45 14.85
C ARG A 345 -7.20 -14.17 15.68
N LEU A 346 -6.35 -14.97 15.04
CA LEU A 346 -5.20 -15.61 15.68
C LEU A 346 -4.21 -14.58 16.24
N GLY A 347 -3.88 -13.55 15.46
CA GLY A 347 -3.00 -12.46 15.88
C GLY A 347 -3.58 -11.63 17.02
N LEU A 348 -4.91 -11.44 17.06
CA LEU A 348 -5.60 -10.84 18.20
C LEU A 348 -5.44 -11.69 19.46
N ALA A 349 -5.72 -12.99 19.38
CA ALA A 349 -5.59 -13.90 20.53
C ALA A 349 -4.15 -13.96 21.05
N LEU A 350 -3.16 -13.99 20.15
CA LEU A 350 -1.74 -13.90 20.49
C LEU A 350 -1.46 -12.63 21.31
N ASN A 351 -1.79 -11.46 20.78
CA ASN A 351 -1.48 -10.19 21.46
C ASN A 351 -2.25 -10.02 22.78
N PHE A 352 -3.50 -10.47 22.82
CA PHE A 352 -4.30 -10.39 24.05
C PHE A 352 -3.80 -11.37 25.12
N SER A 353 -3.31 -12.55 24.74
CA SER A 353 -2.67 -13.48 25.70
C SER A 353 -1.40 -12.88 26.30
N VAL A 354 -0.54 -12.26 25.48
CA VAL A 354 0.67 -11.54 25.94
C VAL A 354 0.29 -10.40 26.88
N PHE A 355 -0.78 -9.65 26.57
CA PHE A 355 -1.28 -8.60 27.46
C PHE A 355 -1.70 -9.14 28.83
N TYR A 356 -2.43 -10.26 28.89
CA TYR A 356 -2.79 -10.89 30.16
C TYR A 356 -1.56 -11.32 30.95
N TYR A 357 -0.54 -11.85 30.28
CA TYR A 357 0.69 -12.31 30.91
C TYR A 357 1.54 -11.14 31.42
N GLU A 358 1.94 -10.23 30.53
CA GLU A 358 2.97 -9.21 30.81
C GLU A 358 2.42 -7.96 31.52
N ILE A 359 1.17 -7.56 31.24
CA ILE A 359 0.61 -6.30 31.77
C ILE A 359 -0.29 -6.53 32.98
N LEU A 360 -1.19 -7.52 32.89
CA LEU A 360 -2.15 -7.84 33.95
C LEU A 360 -1.65 -8.88 34.95
N ASN A 361 -0.46 -9.44 34.74
CA ASN A 361 0.14 -10.46 35.61
C ASN A 361 -0.85 -11.60 35.92
N SER A 362 -1.55 -12.06 34.87
CA SER A 362 -2.62 -13.07 34.94
C SER A 362 -2.25 -14.28 34.05
N PRO A 363 -1.21 -15.05 34.41
CA PRO A 363 -0.64 -16.11 33.56
C PRO A 363 -1.66 -17.21 33.23
N ASP A 364 -2.51 -17.61 34.19
CA ASP A 364 -3.56 -18.62 33.95
C ASP A 364 -4.50 -18.22 32.81
N ARG A 365 -4.90 -16.94 32.79
CA ARG A 365 -5.81 -16.40 31.79
C ARG A 365 -5.12 -16.26 30.43
N ALA A 366 -3.83 -15.89 30.41
CA ALA A 366 -3.02 -15.84 29.20
C ALA A 366 -2.91 -17.24 28.57
N CYS A 367 -2.52 -18.25 29.36
CA CYS A 367 -2.38 -19.63 28.92
C CYS A 367 -3.72 -20.20 28.45
N HIS A 368 -4.81 -19.94 29.17
CA HIS A 368 -6.15 -20.39 28.77
C HIS A 368 -6.55 -19.82 27.40
N LEU A 369 -6.40 -18.51 27.21
CA LEU A 369 -6.74 -17.84 25.95
C LEU A 369 -5.89 -18.34 24.78
N ALA A 370 -4.57 -18.43 24.97
CA ALA A 370 -3.66 -18.90 23.94
C ALA A 370 -3.92 -20.36 23.55
N LYS A 371 -4.18 -21.22 24.54
CA LYS A 371 -4.52 -22.63 24.31
C LYS A 371 -5.86 -22.78 23.59
N GLN A 372 -6.88 -22.05 24.01
CA GLN A 372 -8.19 -22.08 23.36
C GLN A 372 -8.09 -21.69 21.88
N ALA A 373 -7.42 -20.56 21.58
CA ALA A 373 -7.25 -20.12 20.20
C ALA A 373 -6.47 -21.12 19.34
N PHE A 374 -5.46 -21.78 19.93
CA PHE A 374 -4.68 -22.82 19.25
C PHE A 374 -5.52 -24.08 18.97
N ASP A 375 -6.27 -24.56 19.96
CA ASP A 375 -7.12 -25.75 19.85
C ASP A 375 -8.28 -25.52 18.85
N ASP A 376 -8.93 -24.35 18.92
CA ASP A 376 -10.01 -23.95 18.00
C ASP A 376 -9.50 -23.89 16.55
N ALA A 377 -8.29 -23.36 16.31
CA ALA A 377 -7.70 -23.28 14.98
C ALA A 377 -7.26 -24.64 14.43
N ILE A 378 -6.74 -25.53 15.28
CA ILE A 378 -6.40 -26.91 14.88
C ILE A 378 -7.64 -27.64 14.35
N ALA A 379 -8.80 -27.45 14.98
CA ALA A 379 -10.03 -28.15 14.62
C ALA A 379 -10.50 -27.85 13.17
N GLU A 380 -10.10 -26.70 12.61
CA GLU A 380 -10.52 -26.26 11.28
C GLU A 380 -9.34 -26.13 10.29
N LEU A 381 -8.12 -26.48 10.71
CA LEU A 381 -6.90 -26.23 9.94
C LEU A 381 -6.86 -26.98 8.59
N ASP A 382 -7.40 -28.19 8.55
CA ASP A 382 -7.43 -29.06 7.36
C ASP A 382 -8.31 -28.49 6.21
N SER A 383 -9.12 -27.47 6.49
CA SER A 383 -10.02 -26.84 5.52
C SER A 383 -9.41 -25.65 4.77
N LEU A 384 -8.19 -25.24 5.12
CA LEU A 384 -7.53 -24.06 4.55
C LEU A 384 -6.93 -24.32 3.17
N SER A 385 -6.88 -23.28 2.35
CA SER A 385 -6.02 -23.24 1.16
C SER A 385 -4.54 -23.21 1.54
N GLU A 386 -3.64 -23.60 0.64
CA GLU A 386 -2.18 -23.62 0.93
C GLU A 386 -1.64 -22.26 1.38
N GLU A 387 -2.17 -21.16 0.84
CA GLU A 387 -1.76 -19.80 1.16
C GLU A 387 -2.20 -19.40 2.57
N SER A 388 -3.50 -19.51 2.86
CA SER A 388 -4.04 -19.21 4.19
C SER A 388 -3.47 -20.14 5.27
N TYR A 389 -3.09 -21.37 4.91
CA TYR A 389 -2.44 -22.31 5.80
C TYR A 389 -1.08 -21.80 6.29
N ARG A 390 -0.26 -21.21 5.42
CA ARG A 390 1.06 -20.68 5.80
C ARG A 390 0.95 -19.54 6.81
N ASP A 391 0.04 -18.61 6.57
CA ASP A 391 -0.13 -17.44 7.45
C ASP A 391 -0.67 -17.83 8.82
N SER A 392 -1.67 -18.71 8.84
CA SER A 392 -2.30 -19.18 10.07
C SER A 392 -1.33 -20.02 10.92
N THR A 393 -0.59 -20.94 10.30
CA THR A 393 0.36 -21.81 11.02
C THR A 393 1.55 -21.06 11.59
N LEU A 394 2.00 -19.97 10.96
CA LEU A 394 3.05 -19.12 11.52
C LEU A 394 2.61 -18.48 12.84
N ILE A 395 1.37 -18.00 12.94
CA ILE A 395 0.84 -17.39 14.17
C ILE A 395 0.55 -18.46 15.23
N MET A 396 0.01 -19.62 14.84
CA MET A 396 -0.19 -20.75 15.74
C MET A 396 1.15 -21.22 16.35
N GLN A 397 2.24 -21.18 15.59
CA GLN A 397 3.57 -21.48 16.10
C GLN A 397 4.00 -20.50 17.19
N LEU A 398 3.71 -19.20 17.05
CA LEU A 398 3.99 -18.20 18.08
C LEU A 398 3.17 -18.42 19.35
N LEU A 399 1.89 -18.79 19.21
CA LEU A 399 1.04 -19.17 20.36
C LEU A 399 1.64 -20.38 21.11
N ARG A 400 2.08 -21.40 20.38
CA ARG A 400 2.73 -22.59 20.96
C ARG A 400 4.04 -22.26 21.66
N ASP A 401 4.87 -21.42 21.06
CA ASP A 401 6.15 -20.98 21.63
C ASP A 401 5.90 -20.24 22.95
N ASN A 402 4.92 -19.33 22.99
CA ASN A 402 4.53 -18.62 24.22
C ASN A 402 4.01 -19.58 25.31
N LEU A 403 3.11 -20.51 24.97
CA LEU A 403 2.60 -21.50 25.92
C LEU A 403 3.73 -22.35 26.53
N THR A 404 4.71 -22.76 25.72
CA THR A 404 5.87 -23.53 26.18
C THR A 404 6.73 -22.72 27.15
N LEU A 405 6.97 -21.44 26.84
CA LEU A 405 7.72 -20.54 27.70
C LEU A 405 7.02 -20.31 29.06
N TRP A 406 5.71 -20.03 29.03
CA TRP A 406 4.96 -19.69 30.24
C TRP A 406 4.74 -20.91 31.16
N THR A 407 4.62 -22.11 30.61
CA THR A 407 4.41 -23.35 31.40
C THR A 407 5.72 -23.98 31.91
N SER A 408 6.85 -23.73 31.24
CA SER A 408 8.16 -24.16 31.74
C SER A 408 8.66 -23.31 32.92
N SER A 409 8.23 -22.04 33.00
CA SER A 409 8.56 -21.13 34.10
C SER A 409 7.89 -21.53 35.42
N ASP A 410 6.70 -22.16 35.34
CA ASP A 410 5.87 -22.53 36.51
C ASP A 410 6.30 -23.88 37.14
N SER A 411 7.12 -24.66 36.44
CA SER A 411 7.64 -25.96 36.93
C SER A 411 8.95 -25.84 37.72
N GLY A 412 9.41 -24.62 38.02
CA GLY A 412 10.70 -24.34 38.66
C GLY A 412 10.67 -23.86 40.13
N GLU A 413 9.51 -23.57 40.73
CA GLU A 413 9.43 -23.03 42.09
C GLU A 413 8.60 -23.91 43.04
N ALA A 414 9.06 -25.15 43.24
CA ALA A 414 8.70 -25.94 44.41
C ALA A 414 9.83 -26.91 44.78
N GLU A 415 10.91 -26.41 45.41
CA GLU A 415 11.59 -27.05 46.55
C GLU A 415 12.78 -26.21 47.04
N GLY A 416 13.02 -26.24 48.35
CA GLY A 416 13.70 -25.20 49.13
C GLY A 416 15.22 -25.03 48.94
N ALA A 417 15.69 -23.87 49.42
CA ALA A 417 17.11 -23.55 49.59
C ALA A 417 17.81 -24.59 50.50
N PRO A 418 19.11 -24.89 50.28
CA PRO A 418 20.16 -23.95 50.71
C PRO A 418 21.39 -23.80 49.78
N THR A 419 21.90 -22.56 49.78
CA THR A 419 23.31 -22.09 49.70
C THR A 419 24.32 -22.74 48.73
N GLY A 420 24.72 -21.94 47.73
CA GLY A 420 26.12 -21.52 47.52
C GLY A 420 27.06 -22.39 46.70
N GLN A 421 27.20 -22.09 45.40
CA GLN A 421 28.51 -21.86 44.76
C GLN A 421 28.33 -21.22 43.39
N ALA A 422 29.17 -20.23 43.12
CA ALA A 422 29.23 -19.51 41.86
C ALA A 422 29.87 -20.41 40.79
N ASP A 423 29.15 -20.64 39.70
CA ASP A 423 29.74 -20.91 38.39
C ASP A 423 28.94 -20.15 37.35
N ALA A 424 29.68 -19.39 36.53
CA ALA A 424 29.17 -18.56 35.47
C ALA A 424 28.55 -19.45 34.39
N VAL A 425 27.22 -19.48 34.34
CA VAL A 425 26.46 -19.95 33.18
C VAL A 425 25.95 -18.71 32.47
N GLU A 426 26.43 -18.53 31.25
CA GLU A 426 25.98 -17.53 30.30
C GLU A 426 24.47 -17.73 30.04
N GLU A 427 23.62 -16.96 30.72
CA GLU A 427 22.19 -16.88 30.40
C GLU A 427 22.03 -16.28 28.99
N LYS A 428 21.87 -17.15 27.99
CA LYS A 428 21.11 -16.79 26.80
C LYS A 428 19.68 -16.52 27.24
N LYS A 429 19.33 -15.24 27.43
CA LYS A 429 17.94 -14.79 27.40
C LYS A 429 17.38 -15.09 26.02
N GLU A 430 16.69 -16.22 25.87
CA GLU A 430 15.76 -16.42 24.76
C GLU A 430 14.55 -15.50 24.98
N GLU A 431 14.41 -14.53 24.09
CA GLU A 431 13.25 -13.65 24.03
C GLU A 431 12.00 -14.45 23.61
N PRO A 432 10.80 -14.15 24.16
CA PRO A 432 9.56 -14.60 23.54
C PRO A 432 9.46 -13.97 22.14
N LYS A 433 9.28 -14.79 21.09
CA LYS A 433 9.16 -14.37 19.69
C LYS A 433 7.90 -13.55 19.37
N ALA A 434 7.14 -13.09 20.37
CA ALA A 434 5.85 -12.40 20.18
C ALA A 434 5.95 -11.00 19.54
N ASP A 435 7.15 -10.41 19.45
CA ASP A 435 7.40 -9.21 18.63
C ASP A 435 7.70 -9.58 17.14
N ALA A 436 7.66 -10.86 16.75
CA ALA A 436 7.76 -11.34 15.36
C ALA A 436 6.37 -11.34 14.66
N PRO A 437 6.30 -10.98 13.37
CA PRO A 437 5.08 -10.55 12.70
C PRO A 437 4.02 -11.65 12.58
N ALA A 438 2.75 -11.27 12.73
CA ALA A 438 1.71 -11.90 11.93
C ALA A 438 1.95 -11.45 10.47
N PRO A 439 2.04 -12.39 9.50
CA PRO A 439 2.22 -12.02 8.10
C PRO A 439 1.01 -11.20 7.64
N ALA A 440 1.27 -10.14 6.87
CA ALA A 440 0.23 -9.49 6.10
C ALA A 440 -0.21 -10.45 5.00
N PRO A 441 -1.53 -10.56 4.69
CA PRO A 441 -1.99 -11.36 3.57
C PRO A 441 -1.30 -10.88 2.29
N ALA A 442 -0.80 -11.82 1.48
CA ALA A 442 -0.08 -11.50 0.27
C ALA A 442 -0.99 -10.73 -0.70
N ALA A 443 -0.49 -9.62 -1.25
CA ALA A 443 -1.12 -8.93 -2.36
C ALA A 443 -0.97 -9.79 -3.63
N GLU A 444 -2.05 -9.95 -4.40
CA GLU A 444 -2.04 -10.66 -5.68
C GLU A 444 -1.04 -10.02 -6.66
N GLU A 445 -0.04 -10.79 -7.09
CA GLU A 445 0.68 -10.50 -8.33
C GLU A 445 -0.09 -11.11 -9.51
N PRO A 446 -0.31 -10.37 -10.63
CA PRO A 446 -0.95 -10.95 -11.81
C PRO A 446 -0.01 -11.98 -12.43
N LYS A 447 -0.39 -13.27 -12.36
CA LYS A 447 0.33 -14.34 -13.03
C LYS A 447 0.22 -14.18 -14.55
N ALA A 448 1.37 -14.09 -15.22
CA ALA A 448 1.48 -14.25 -16.65
C ALA A 448 0.99 -15.65 -17.05
N GLU A 449 0.01 -15.69 -17.95
CA GLU A 449 -0.54 -16.91 -18.51
C GLU A 449 0.48 -17.55 -19.46
N GLU A 450 0.99 -18.74 -19.10
CA GLU A 450 1.89 -19.52 -19.94
C GLU A 450 1.07 -20.21 -21.06
N PRO A 451 1.51 -20.20 -22.32
CA PRO A 451 0.71 -20.70 -23.43
C PRO A 451 0.54 -22.23 -23.37
N ALA A 452 -0.71 -22.68 -23.54
CA ALA A 452 -1.09 -24.08 -23.53
C ALA A 452 -0.27 -24.92 -24.55
N PRO A 453 0.11 -26.17 -24.19
CA PRO A 453 0.83 -27.05 -25.10
C PRO A 453 -0.09 -27.51 -26.24
N ALA A 454 0.38 -27.36 -27.47
CA ALA A 454 -0.22 -27.97 -28.64
C ALA A 454 -0.18 -29.51 -28.51
N ALA A 455 -1.32 -30.16 -28.73
CA ALA A 455 -1.45 -31.60 -28.80
C ALA A 455 -2.01 -32.00 -30.18
N PRO A 456 -1.79 -33.25 -30.61
CA PRO A 456 -0.51 -33.90 -30.90
C PRO A 456 -0.06 -33.74 -32.37
#